data_AF-A0A962FJE4-F1
#
_entry.id   AF-A0A962FJE4-F1
#
_cell.length_a   1.000
_cell.length_b   1.000
_cell.length_c   1.000
_cell.angle_alpha   90.00
_cell.angle_beta   90.00
_cell.angle_gamma   90.00
#
_symmetry.space_group_name_H-M   'P 1'
#
loop_
_entity.id
_entity.type
_entity.pdbx_description
1 polymer ?
#
loop_
_entity_poly.entity_id
_entity_poly.type
_entity_poly.pdbx_seq_one_letter_code
_entity_poly.pdbx_strand_id
1 'polypeptide(L)'
;MAMPLTRVAVRHGEVVGYCFARPIGARMNVNNVAVAAQARRLGVGRALLEDARQNALRKGLTAMELFVKADNVAAIALYRAQGFSITYESAALRLTWGQVQALPISSAETVSEIAPGEDSALEAAFALPRDSLATSRATPGAQLLKVCDGRAMVRGFAVFTPSFPGIPRLMADCPSQAFALVRACHAHRQTEFPADAAAWQKEGLQVMAPVAGGVVAAFAAQGGHEALRLYRMIANLCDAAGTGAPA
;
A
#
# COMPACT_ATOMS: atom_id res chain seq x y z
N MET A 1 3.17 -9.22 21.60
CA MET A 1 3.34 -8.75 20.20
C MET A 1 3.59 -9.98 19.31
N ALA A 2 2.77 -10.25 18.31
CA ALA A 2 2.97 -11.42 17.47
C ALA A 2 4.17 -11.19 16.52
N MET A 3 5.20 -12.03 16.61
CA MET A 3 6.46 -11.84 15.88
C MET A 3 6.30 -12.06 14.37
N PRO A 4 7.10 -11.36 13.54
CA PRO A 4 7.21 -11.64 12.12
C PRO A 4 7.74 -13.06 11.87
N LEU A 5 7.48 -13.57 10.68
CA LEU A 5 7.76 -14.92 10.24
C LEU A 5 8.66 -14.88 9.02
N THR A 6 9.87 -15.42 9.13
CA THR A 6 10.70 -15.78 7.98
C THR A 6 10.76 -17.30 7.87
N ARG A 7 10.48 -17.82 6.68
CA ARG A 7 10.52 -19.25 6.35
C ARG A 7 11.36 -19.45 5.11
N VAL A 8 12.15 -20.51 5.11
CA VAL A 8 12.97 -20.93 3.98
C VAL A 8 12.53 -22.31 3.54
N ALA A 9 12.50 -22.54 2.23
CA ALA A 9 12.30 -23.86 1.65
C ALA A 9 13.68 -24.43 1.29
N VAL A 10 13.97 -25.64 1.77
CA VAL A 10 15.23 -26.34 1.52
C VAL A 10 14.97 -27.58 0.67
N ARG A 11 15.77 -27.79 -0.38
CA ARG A 11 15.76 -29.01 -1.21
C ARG A 11 17.20 -29.45 -1.46
N HIS A 12 17.48 -30.74 -1.25
CA HIS A 12 18.83 -31.31 -1.36
C HIS A 12 19.91 -30.53 -0.58
N GLY A 13 19.55 -30.00 0.60
CA GLY A 13 20.45 -29.20 1.43
C GLY A 13 20.58 -27.73 1.04
N GLU A 14 19.96 -27.29 -0.06
CA GLU A 14 20.05 -25.91 -0.54
C GLU A 14 18.78 -25.09 -0.30
N VAL A 15 18.93 -23.81 0.04
CA VAL A 15 17.79 -22.87 0.13
C VAL A 15 17.31 -22.53 -1.27
N VAL A 16 16.07 -22.92 -1.59
CA VAL A 16 15.47 -22.75 -2.91
C VAL A 16 14.32 -21.75 -2.94
N GLY A 17 13.96 -21.18 -1.80
CA GLY A 17 12.94 -20.14 -1.70
C GLY A 17 12.74 -19.65 -0.29
N TYR A 18 12.03 -18.54 -0.14
CA TYR A 18 11.67 -18.00 1.17
C TYR A 18 10.33 -17.27 1.14
N CYS A 19 9.74 -17.15 2.33
CA CYS A 19 8.56 -16.35 2.60
C CYS A 19 8.80 -15.48 3.83
N PHE A 20 8.51 -14.19 3.71
CA PHE A 20 8.45 -13.25 4.82
C PHE A 20 7.00 -12.78 5.00
N ALA A 21 6.45 -12.97 6.19
CA ALA A 21 5.11 -12.57 6.54
C ALA A 21 5.06 -12.02 7.97
N ARG A 22 4.12 -11.13 8.26
CA ARG A 22 3.93 -10.58 9.61
C ARG A 22 2.47 -10.30 9.90
N PRO A 23 2.03 -10.43 11.15
CA PRO A 23 0.68 -10.06 11.54
C PRO A 23 0.51 -8.53 11.50
N ILE A 24 -0.61 -8.08 10.94
CA ILE A 24 -1.06 -6.68 10.95
C ILE A 24 -2.56 -6.70 11.32
N GLY A 25 -2.89 -6.23 12.52
CA GLY A 25 -4.23 -6.38 13.08
C GLY A 25 -4.65 -7.86 13.12
N ALA A 26 -5.83 -8.17 12.58
CA ALA A 26 -6.37 -9.54 12.52
C ALA A 26 -5.88 -10.34 11.29
N ARG A 27 -4.90 -9.86 10.53
CA ARG A 27 -4.47 -10.46 9.26
C ARG A 27 -2.99 -10.83 9.26
N MET A 28 -2.62 -11.87 8.51
CA MET A 28 -1.23 -12.15 8.15
C MET A 28 -0.89 -11.44 6.84
N ASN A 29 -0.03 -10.43 6.89
CA ASN A 29 0.48 -9.74 5.71
C ASN A 29 1.69 -10.50 5.16
N VAL A 30 1.58 -11.07 3.96
CA VAL A 30 2.68 -11.72 3.25
C VAL A 30 3.40 -10.67 2.40
N ASN A 31 4.62 -10.31 2.80
CA ASN A 31 5.38 -9.24 2.17
C ASN A 31 6.22 -9.75 1.00
N ASN A 32 6.89 -10.89 1.18
CA ASN A 32 7.78 -11.44 0.16
C ASN A 32 7.57 -12.94 0.03
N VAL A 33 7.46 -13.41 -1.21
CA VAL A 33 7.59 -14.83 -1.56
C VAL A 33 8.50 -14.90 -2.78
N ALA A 34 9.60 -15.62 -2.66
CA ALA A 34 10.55 -15.80 -3.75
C ALA A 34 10.96 -17.27 -3.87
N VAL A 35 11.08 -17.73 -5.10
CA VAL A 35 11.52 -19.09 -5.44
C VAL A 35 12.65 -18.98 -6.46
N ALA A 36 13.76 -19.65 -6.16
CA ALA A 36 14.93 -19.74 -7.03
C ALA A 36 14.51 -20.28 -8.40
N ALA A 37 15.11 -19.75 -9.48
CA ALA A 37 14.66 -20.03 -10.85
C ALA A 37 14.58 -21.53 -11.16
N GLN A 38 15.61 -22.28 -10.74
CA GLN A 38 15.74 -23.73 -10.89
C GLN A 38 14.73 -24.55 -10.08
N ALA A 39 14.04 -23.94 -9.11
CA ALA A 39 13.06 -24.61 -8.24
C ALA A 39 11.61 -24.14 -8.50
N ARG A 40 11.39 -23.32 -9.53
CA ARG A 40 10.06 -22.87 -9.93
C ARG A 40 9.23 -24.04 -10.48
N ARG A 41 7.91 -23.92 -10.37
CA ARG A 41 6.93 -24.93 -10.83
C ARG A 41 7.01 -26.30 -10.13
N LEU A 42 7.82 -26.43 -9.07
CA LEU A 42 7.94 -27.64 -8.25
C LEU A 42 7.12 -27.57 -6.94
N GLY A 43 6.13 -26.66 -6.86
CA GLY A 43 5.29 -26.51 -5.66
C GLY A 43 5.93 -25.74 -4.49
N VAL A 44 7.17 -25.25 -4.61
CA VAL A 44 7.87 -24.53 -3.52
C VAL A 44 7.10 -23.31 -3.01
N GLY A 45 6.61 -22.45 -3.91
CA GLY A 45 5.82 -21.27 -3.53
C GLY A 45 4.50 -21.63 -2.83
N ARG A 46 3.86 -22.73 -3.24
CA ARG A 46 2.66 -23.25 -2.58
C ARG A 46 2.98 -23.71 -1.16
N ALA A 47 4.05 -24.47 -0.98
CA ALA A 47 4.45 -24.96 0.34
C ALA A 47 4.76 -23.81 1.32
N LEU A 48 5.44 -22.76 0.84
CA LEU A 48 5.75 -21.57 1.62
C LEU A 48 4.48 -20.80 2.05
N LEU A 49 3.52 -20.62 1.13
CA LEU A 49 2.24 -19.96 1.43
C LEU A 49 1.38 -20.79 2.40
N GLU A 50 1.37 -22.10 2.23
CA GLU A 50 0.66 -23.00 3.14
C GLU A 50 1.24 -22.96 4.56
N ASP A 51 2.56 -22.92 4.74
CA ASP A 51 3.15 -22.74 6.07
C ASP A 51 2.75 -21.40 6.69
N ALA A 52 2.76 -20.32 5.91
CA ALA A 52 2.30 -19.01 6.37
C ALA A 52 0.81 -19.02 6.76
N ARG A 53 -0.03 -19.73 6.00
CA ARG A 53 -1.46 -19.94 6.29
C ARG A 53 -1.67 -20.68 7.60
N GLN A 54 -0.97 -21.79 7.79
CA GLN A 54 -1.02 -22.57 9.02
C GLN A 54 -0.52 -21.78 10.23
N ASN A 55 0.51 -20.94 10.04
CA ASN A 55 0.96 -20.03 11.08
C ASN A 55 -0.10 -18.99 11.46
N ALA A 56 -0.78 -18.43 10.46
CA ALA A 56 -1.85 -17.45 10.67
C ALA A 56 -3.04 -18.06 11.44
N LEU A 57 -3.46 -19.26 11.07
CA LEU A 57 -4.50 -20.03 11.78
C LEU A 57 -4.12 -20.29 13.24
N ARG A 58 -2.89 -20.77 13.50
CA ARG A 58 -2.40 -20.99 14.88
C ARG A 58 -2.37 -19.71 15.72
N LYS A 59 -2.29 -18.54 15.08
CA LYS A 59 -2.33 -17.23 15.74
C LYS A 59 -3.74 -16.65 15.86
N GLY A 60 -4.78 -17.37 15.43
CA GLY A 60 -6.16 -16.90 15.44
C GLY A 60 -6.43 -15.74 14.48
N LEU A 61 -5.62 -15.58 13.43
CA LEU A 61 -5.82 -14.54 12.43
C LEU A 61 -6.95 -14.94 11.48
N THR A 62 -7.73 -13.98 11.01
CA THR A 62 -8.96 -14.22 10.23
C THR A 62 -8.75 -14.16 8.73
N ALA A 63 -7.61 -13.65 8.26
CA ALA A 63 -7.27 -13.59 6.84
C ALA A 63 -5.74 -13.52 6.60
N MET A 64 -5.34 -13.83 5.37
CA MET A 64 -4.04 -13.46 4.80
C MET A 64 -4.23 -12.35 3.79
N GLU A 65 -3.26 -11.45 3.68
CA GLU A 65 -3.25 -10.39 2.67
C GLU A 65 -1.86 -10.23 2.05
N LEU A 66 -1.81 -9.77 0.80
CA LEU A 66 -0.57 -9.44 0.10
C LEU A 66 -0.81 -8.34 -0.94
N PHE A 67 0.29 -7.75 -1.40
CA PHE A 67 0.31 -6.86 -2.56
C PHE A 67 1.18 -7.50 -3.64
N VAL A 68 0.68 -7.54 -4.87
CA VAL A 68 1.37 -8.12 -6.03
C VAL A 68 1.32 -7.16 -7.20
N LYS A 69 2.40 -7.09 -7.99
CA LYS A 69 2.39 -6.32 -9.23
C LYS A 69 1.36 -6.88 -10.20
N ALA A 70 0.60 -6.02 -10.86
CA ALA A 70 -0.47 -6.44 -11.76
C ALA A 70 0.04 -7.26 -12.95
N ASP A 71 1.29 -7.05 -13.37
CA ASP A 71 1.96 -7.77 -14.45
C ASP A 71 2.58 -9.12 -14.01
N ASN A 72 2.57 -9.44 -12.71
CA ASN A 72 3.14 -10.69 -12.20
C ASN A 72 2.14 -11.85 -12.30
N VAL A 73 1.83 -12.23 -13.55
CA VAL A 73 0.84 -13.26 -13.89
C VAL A 73 1.11 -14.58 -13.16
N ALA A 74 2.38 -14.98 -13.04
CA ALA A 74 2.77 -16.21 -12.36
C ALA A 74 2.46 -16.20 -10.86
N ALA A 75 2.74 -15.09 -10.16
CA ALA A 75 2.41 -14.96 -8.74
C ALA A 75 0.91 -14.83 -8.51
N ILE A 76 0.20 -14.07 -9.35
CA ILE A 76 -1.27 -13.95 -9.27
C ILE A 76 -1.93 -15.32 -9.42
N ALA A 77 -1.48 -16.14 -10.38
CA ALA A 77 -1.99 -17.51 -10.56
C ALA A 77 -1.72 -18.39 -9.33
N LEU A 78 -0.52 -18.31 -8.74
CA LEU A 78 -0.19 -19.00 -7.49
C LEU A 78 -1.11 -18.56 -6.35
N TYR A 79 -1.29 -17.25 -6.16
CA TYR A 79 -2.11 -16.72 -5.06
C TYR A 79 -3.59 -17.09 -5.22
N ARG A 80 -4.15 -17.01 -6.44
CA ARG A 80 -5.51 -17.49 -6.72
C ARG A 80 -5.69 -18.96 -6.37
N ALA A 81 -4.72 -19.80 -6.73
CA ALA A 81 -4.73 -21.23 -6.38
C ALA A 81 -4.59 -21.48 -4.87
N GLN A 82 -4.25 -20.47 -4.07
CA GLN A 82 -4.19 -20.52 -2.60
C GLN A 82 -5.35 -19.78 -1.94
N GLY A 83 -6.42 -19.47 -2.69
CA GLY A 83 -7.64 -18.86 -2.16
C GLY A 83 -7.61 -17.33 -2.07
N PHE A 84 -6.59 -16.66 -2.60
CA PHE A 84 -6.54 -15.21 -2.65
C PHE A 84 -7.40 -14.66 -3.78
N SER A 85 -8.15 -13.60 -3.49
CA SER A 85 -8.92 -12.82 -4.47
C SER A 85 -8.42 -11.38 -4.52
N ILE A 86 -8.49 -10.72 -5.68
CA ILE A 86 -8.17 -9.29 -5.80
C ILE A 86 -9.30 -8.50 -5.14
N THR A 87 -8.97 -7.70 -4.13
CA THR A 87 -9.96 -6.89 -3.41
C THR A 87 -9.82 -5.40 -3.69
N TYR A 88 -8.65 -4.97 -4.15
CA TYR A 88 -8.36 -3.55 -4.36
C TYR A 88 -7.19 -3.38 -5.33
N GLU A 89 -7.25 -2.32 -6.13
CA GLU A 89 -6.24 -1.98 -7.13
C GLU A 89 -5.74 -0.55 -6.90
N SER A 90 -4.41 -0.41 -6.93
CA SER A 90 -3.73 0.88 -6.78
C SER A 90 -2.62 1.04 -7.80
N ALA A 91 -2.29 2.29 -8.09
CA ALA A 91 -1.17 2.63 -8.97
C ALA A 91 -0.27 3.67 -8.32
N ALA A 92 1.04 3.52 -8.54
CA ALA A 92 2.03 4.53 -8.27
C ALA A 92 2.23 5.37 -9.53
N LEU A 93 1.93 6.66 -9.48
CA LEU A 93 2.25 7.62 -10.55
C LEU A 93 3.43 8.47 -10.13
N ARG A 94 4.30 8.80 -11.10
CA ARG A 94 5.37 9.76 -10.94
C ARG A 94 5.01 11.03 -11.67
N LEU A 95 5.19 12.16 -11.00
CA LEU A 95 5.03 13.49 -11.58
C LEU A 95 6.31 14.27 -11.32
N THR A 96 6.76 15.04 -12.31
CA THR A 96 7.83 16.02 -12.10
C THR A 96 7.32 17.17 -11.23
N TRP A 97 8.21 17.91 -10.58
CA TRP A 97 7.81 19.09 -9.80
C TRP A 97 7.11 20.16 -10.65
N GLY A 98 7.51 20.32 -11.92
CA GLY A 98 6.82 21.19 -12.87
C GLY A 98 5.38 20.74 -13.13
N GLN A 99 5.14 19.44 -13.31
CA GLN A 99 3.80 18.88 -13.44
C GLN A 99 2.98 19.08 -12.16
N VAL A 100 3.58 18.86 -10.99
CA VAL A 100 2.93 19.08 -9.70
C VAL A 100 2.48 20.54 -9.58
N GLN A 101 3.34 21.51 -9.88
CA GLN A 101 2.99 22.93 -9.83
C GLN A 101 1.86 23.30 -10.81
N ALA A 102 1.81 22.63 -11.96
CA ALA A 102 0.81 22.86 -13.00
C ALA A 102 -0.55 22.17 -12.72
N LEU A 103 -0.66 21.33 -11.69
CA LEU A 103 -1.91 20.65 -11.38
C LEU A 103 -3.08 21.65 -11.16
N PRO A 104 -4.27 21.38 -11.70
CA PRO A 104 -5.44 22.23 -11.50
C PRO A 104 -5.79 22.36 -10.02
N ILE A 105 -6.08 23.59 -9.56
CA ILE A 105 -6.60 23.85 -8.21
C ILE A 105 -7.96 24.53 -8.27
N SER A 106 -8.79 24.18 -7.30
CA SER A 106 -10.05 24.86 -7.02
C SER A 106 -9.90 25.65 -5.74
N SER A 107 -10.44 26.87 -5.70
CA SER A 107 -10.51 27.68 -4.47
C SER A 107 -11.45 27.08 -3.41
N ALA A 108 -12.24 26.06 -3.77
CA ALA A 108 -13.13 25.37 -2.84
C ALA A 108 -12.38 24.40 -1.90
N GLU A 109 -11.14 24.03 -2.23
CA GLU A 109 -10.34 23.07 -1.46
C GLU A 109 -9.38 23.82 -0.53
N THR A 110 -9.50 23.59 0.78
CA THR A 110 -8.54 24.14 1.76
C THR A 110 -7.67 23.02 2.28
N VAL A 111 -6.36 23.12 2.04
CA VAL A 111 -5.36 22.17 2.53
C VAL A 111 -4.69 22.72 3.78
N SER A 112 -4.55 21.89 4.80
CA SER A 112 -3.86 22.20 6.05
C SER A 112 -3.12 20.97 6.59
N GLU A 113 -2.25 21.17 7.57
CA GLU A 113 -1.61 20.06 8.26
C GLU A 113 -2.62 19.31 9.16
N ILE A 114 -2.44 18.00 9.28
CA ILE A 114 -3.11 17.18 10.28
C ILE A 114 -2.38 17.34 11.60
N ALA A 115 -3.03 17.91 12.60
CA ALA A 115 -2.48 18.01 13.95
C ALA A 115 -2.47 16.62 14.63
N PRO A 116 -1.49 16.30 15.50
CA PRO A 116 -1.43 15.00 16.18
C PRO A 116 -2.70 14.62 16.95
N GLY A 117 -3.43 15.61 17.48
CA GLY A 117 -4.70 15.39 18.17
C GLY A 117 -5.86 14.93 17.27
N GLU A 118 -5.70 14.98 15.95
CA GLU A 118 -6.71 14.59 14.97
C GLU A 118 -6.53 13.15 14.47
N ASP A 119 -5.38 12.51 14.75
CA ASP A 119 -4.99 11.22 14.19
C ASP A 119 -6.09 10.16 14.42
N SER A 120 -6.55 9.98 15.66
CA SER A 120 -7.58 8.98 16.02
C SER A 120 -8.90 9.20 15.28
N ALA A 121 -9.33 10.46 15.12
CA ALA A 121 -10.60 10.79 14.47
C ALA A 121 -10.53 10.51 12.96
N LEU A 122 -9.40 10.85 12.33
CA LEU A 122 -9.14 10.56 10.92
C LEU A 122 -8.98 9.06 10.66
N GLU A 123 -8.28 8.35 11.52
CA GLU A 123 -8.14 6.90 11.43
C GLU A 123 -9.49 6.20 11.47
N ALA A 124 -10.39 6.64 12.37
CA ALA A 124 -11.76 6.14 12.40
C ALA A 124 -12.54 6.52 11.13
N ALA A 125 -12.50 7.78 10.69
CA ALA A 125 -13.25 8.27 9.53
C ALA A 125 -12.85 7.58 8.21
N PHE A 126 -11.56 7.28 8.03
CA PHE A 126 -11.02 6.64 6.83
C PHE A 126 -10.75 5.14 6.99
N ALA A 127 -11.25 4.52 8.07
CA ALA A 127 -11.06 3.10 8.38
C ALA A 127 -9.58 2.63 8.31
N LEU A 128 -8.68 3.45 8.84
CA LEU A 128 -7.25 3.18 8.88
C LEU A 128 -6.88 2.30 10.08
N PRO A 129 -5.76 1.58 10.01
CA PRO A 129 -5.21 0.94 11.19
C PRO A 129 -4.91 1.98 12.27
N ARG A 130 -5.18 1.61 13.52
CA ARG A 130 -4.86 2.41 14.69
C ARG A 130 -3.35 2.77 14.71
N ASP A 131 -3.05 4.00 15.12
CA ASP A 131 -1.70 4.57 15.26
C ASP A 131 -0.91 4.65 13.93
N SER A 132 -1.56 4.47 12.78
CA SER A 132 -0.91 4.52 11.47
C SER A 132 -0.50 5.93 11.07
N LEU A 133 -1.26 6.96 11.44
CA LEU A 133 -0.90 8.36 11.22
C LEU A 133 0.23 8.79 12.17
N ALA A 134 0.14 8.41 13.45
CA ALA A 134 1.21 8.64 14.42
C ALA A 134 2.53 7.97 13.98
N THR A 135 2.47 6.73 13.49
CA THR A 135 3.63 6.02 12.93
C THR A 135 4.20 6.74 11.70
N SER A 136 3.33 7.24 10.81
CA SER A 136 3.76 8.00 9.64
C SER A 136 4.47 9.29 10.05
N ARG A 137 3.94 9.99 11.04
CA ARG A 137 4.50 11.23 11.60
C ARG A 137 5.85 11.03 12.27
N ALA A 138 6.09 9.87 12.86
CA ALA A 138 7.40 9.51 13.42
C ALA A 138 8.51 9.38 12.36
N THR A 139 8.15 9.32 11.06
CA THR A 139 9.14 9.35 9.97
C THR A 139 9.72 10.76 9.83
N PRO A 140 11.05 10.94 9.94
CA PRO A 140 11.67 12.26 9.86
C PRO A 140 11.26 13.04 8.60
N GLY A 141 10.75 14.25 8.79
CA GLY A 141 10.33 15.16 7.72
C GLY A 141 8.97 14.83 7.09
N ALA A 142 8.29 13.77 7.52
CA ALA A 142 6.97 13.44 6.97
C ALA A 142 5.95 14.57 7.20
N GLN A 143 5.15 14.84 6.18
CA GLN A 143 4.09 15.84 6.19
C GLN A 143 2.75 15.13 6.05
N LEU A 144 1.86 15.36 7.02
CA LEU A 144 0.51 14.81 7.00
C LEU A 144 -0.43 15.96 6.68
N LEU A 145 -1.03 15.94 5.50
CA LEU A 145 -1.88 17.01 4.99
C LEU A 145 -3.31 16.51 4.84
N LYS A 146 -4.29 17.35 5.15
CA LYS A 146 -5.72 17.10 4.95
C LYS A 146 -6.31 18.16 4.04
N VAL A 147 -7.36 17.79 3.32
CA VAL A 147 -8.21 18.71 2.58
C VAL A 147 -9.60 18.69 3.19
N CYS A 148 -10.13 19.88 3.49
CA CYS A 148 -11.47 20.06 4.02
C CYS A 148 -12.38 20.71 2.98
N ASP A 149 -13.67 20.37 3.03
CA ASP A 149 -14.69 21.10 2.30
C ASP A 149 -15.07 22.41 3.03
N GLY A 150 -15.99 23.19 2.44
CA GLY A 150 -16.46 24.46 3.00
C GLY A 150 -17.18 24.36 4.36
N ARG A 151 -17.42 23.15 4.87
CA ARG A 151 -17.97 22.90 6.23
C ARG A 151 -16.90 22.46 7.22
N ALA A 152 -15.62 22.58 6.85
CA ALA A 152 -14.46 22.11 7.61
C ALA A 152 -14.43 20.59 7.85
N MET A 153 -15.20 19.81 7.08
CA MET A 153 -15.15 18.34 7.15
C MET A 153 -13.98 17.82 6.32
N VAL A 154 -13.17 16.91 6.88
CA VAL A 154 -12.05 16.33 6.15
C VAL A 154 -12.55 15.37 5.08
N ARG A 155 -12.20 15.64 3.82
CA ARG A 155 -12.60 14.86 2.64
C ARG A 155 -11.48 14.01 2.06
N GLY A 156 -10.25 14.32 2.43
CA GLY A 156 -9.09 13.57 1.99
C GLY A 156 -7.86 13.93 2.79
N PHE A 157 -6.83 13.10 2.63
CA PHE A 157 -5.53 13.35 3.23
C PHE A 157 -4.40 12.70 2.43
N ALA A 158 -3.19 13.20 2.64
CA ALA A 158 -1.96 12.67 2.09
C ALA A 158 -0.89 12.56 3.19
N VAL A 159 -0.13 11.47 3.14
CA VAL A 159 1.12 11.34 3.88
C VAL A 159 2.24 11.53 2.88
N PHE A 160 3.05 12.58 3.01
CA PHE A 160 4.19 12.86 2.14
C PHE A 160 5.51 12.67 2.90
N THR A 161 6.46 11.95 2.30
CA THR A 161 7.79 11.73 2.87
C THR A 161 8.83 12.39 1.96
N PRO A 162 9.42 13.54 2.31
CA PRO A 162 10.34 14.25 1.40
C PRO A 162 11.62 13.47 1.04
N SER A 163 12.18 12.71 1.99
CA SER A 163 13.42 11.92 1.80
C SER A 163 13.28 10.76 0.83
N PHE A 164 12.06 10.27 0.65
CA PHE A 164 11.68 9.40 -0.45
C PHE A 164 10.45 10.06 -1.09
N PRO A 165 10.63 11.03 -2.01
CA PRO A 165 9.65 12.06 -2.35
C PRO A 165 8.38 11.42 -2.89
N GLY A 166 7.50 11.12 -1.96
CA GLY A 166 6.58 10.03 -2.13
C GLY A 166 5.39 10.19 -1.23
N ILE A 167 4.23 9.89 -1.79
CA ILE A 167 2.95 9.91 -1.10
C ILE A 167 2.49 8.46 -1.04
N PRO A 168 2.98 7.66 -0.07
CA PRO A 168 2.60 6.24 0.05
C PRO A 168 1.11 6.03 0.32
N ARG A 169 0.41 7.09 0.76
CA ARG A 169 -1.02 7.08 1.02
C ARG A 169 -1.63 8.41 0.62
N LEU A 170 -2.49 8.36 -0.38
CA LEU A 170 -3.40 9.44 -0.78
C LEU A 170 -4.82 8.91 -0.72
N MET A 171 -5.67 9.59 0.05
CA MET A 171 -7.11 9.37 0.10
C MET A 171 -7.81 10.67 -0.29
N ALA A 172 -8.71 10.60 -1.26
CA ALA A 172 -9.50 11.73 -1.72
C ALA A 172 -10.77 11.20 -2.37
N ASP A 173 -11.88 11.92 -2.21
CA ASP A 173 -13.16 11.53 -2.83
C ASP A 173 -13.18 11.84 -4.33
N CYS A 174 -12.38 12.80 -4.77
CA CYS A 174 -12.33 13.24 -6.16
C CYS A 174 -10.94 13.77 -6.59
N PRO A 175 -10.71 13.94 -7.91
CA PRO A 175 -9.45 14.47 -8.43
C PRO A 175 -9.05 15.86 -7.93
N SER A 176 -9.99 16.80 -7.71
CA SER A 176 -9.64 18.16 -7.26
C SER A 176 -8.97 18.16 -5.88
N GLN A 177 -9.50 17.35 -4.96
CA GLN A 177 -8.94 17.13 -3.63
C GLN A 177 -7.56 16.48 -3.70
N ALA A 178 -7.40 15.45 -4.54
CA ALA A 178 -6.12 14.79 -4.77
C ALA A 178 -5.07 15.77 -5.31
N PHE A 179 -5.42 16.61 -6.27
CA PHE A 179 -4.53 17.62 -6.83
C PHE A 179 -4.13 18.67 -5.79
N ALA A 180 -5.08 19.16 -5.00
CA ALA A 180 -4.80 20.12 -3.93
C ALA A 180 -3.79 19.57 -2.91
N LEU A 181 -4.00 18.32 -2.45
CA LEU A 181 -3.09 17.63 -1.52
C LEU A 181 -1.69 17.44 -2.11
N VAL A 182 -1.59 16.95 -3.35
CA VAL A 182 -0.30 16.72 -4.02
C VAL A 182 0.43 18.03 -4.29
N ARG A 183 -0.28 19.10 -4.64
CA ARG A 183 0.32 20.43 -4.80
C ARG A 183 0.88 21.00 -3.52
N ALA A 184 0.17 20.86 -2.42
CA ALA A 184 0.64 21.34 -1.13
C ALA A 184 1.97 20.69 -0.71
N CYS A 185 2.21 19.43 -1.12
CA CYS A 185 3.47 18.73 -0.87
C CYS A 185 4.70 19.42 -1.50
N HIS A 186 4.53 20.19 -2.59
CA HIS A 186 5.62 20.88 -3.27
C HIS A 186 6.37 21.86 -2.36
N ALA A 187 5.69 22.48 -1.39
CA ALA A 187 6.30 23.39 -0.42
C ALA A 187 7.28 22.68 0.52
N HIS A 188 7.14 21.37 0.69
CA HIS A 188 7.93 20.54 1.61
C HIS A 188 8.95 19.65 0.89
N ARG A 189 9.13 19.85 -0.43
CA ARG A 189 10.09 19.06 -1.21
C ARG A 189 11.51 19.27 -0.71
N GLN A 190 12.31 18.20 -0.76
CA GLN A 190 13.75 18.32 -0.57
C GLN A 190 14.43 18.67 -1.89
N THR A 191 15.50 19.46 -1.80
CA THR A 191 16.38 19.79 -2.92
C THR A 191 17.69 19.01 -2.90
N GLU A 192 17.99 18.37 -1.76
CA GLU A 192 19.20 17.57 -1.55
C GLU A 192 18.81 16.11 -1.35
N PHE A 193 19.50 15.23 -2.06
CA PHE A 193 19.29 13.79 -1.99
C PHE A 193 20.63 13.07 -1.89
N PRO A 194 20.67 11.86 -1.30
CA PRO A 194 21.82 10.98 -1.39
C PRO A 194 22.32 10.79 -2.83
N ALA A 195 23.63 10.59 -2.99
CA ALA A 195 24.24 10.47 -4.31
C ALA A 195 23.63 9.33 -5.16
N ASP A 196 23.24 8.24 -4.49
CA ASP A 196 22.61 7.05 -5.06
C ASP A 196 21.09 7.16 -5.25
N ALA A 197 20.47 8.29 -4.89
CA ALA A 197 19.07 8.53 -5.16
C ALA A 197 18.78 8.53 -6.67
N ALA A 198 17.70 7.86 -7.05
CA ALA A 198 17.25 7.76 -8.44
C ALA A 198 16.89 9.14 -9.00
N ALA A 199 17.14 9.34 -10.31
CA ALA A 199 16.92 10.63 -10.98
C ALA A 199 15.51 11.20 -10.74
N TRP A 200 14.48 10.34 -10.83
CA TRP A 200 13.08 10.75 -10.62
C TRP A 200 12.81 11.33 -9.22
N GLN A 201 13.57 10.92 -8.19
CA GLN A 201 13.42 11.44 -6.83
C GLN A 201 13.86 12.92 -6.77
N LYS A 202 14.87 13.30 -7.56
CA LYS A 202 15.36 14.66 -7.61
C LYS A 202 14.42 15.57 -8.42
N GLU A 203 13.72 15.00 -9.38
CA GLU A 203 12.92 15.73 -10.36
C GLU A 203 11.44 15.84 -10.02
N GLY A 204 10.94 15.07 -9.04
CA GLY A 204 9.52 14.98 -8.79
C GLY A 204 9.13 14.17 -7.56
N LEU A 205 7.88 13.67 -7.59
CA LEU A 205 7.33 12.81 -6.54
C LEU A 205 6.63 11.59 -7.12
N GLN A 206 6.47 10.56 -6.28
CA GLN A 206 5.66 9.38 -6.58
C GLN A 206 4.43 9.32 -5.68
N VAL A 207 3.23 9.29 -6.25
CA VAL A 207 1.96 9.18 -5.52
C VAL A 207 1.36 7.79 -5.68
N MET A 208 1.01 7.14 -4.57
CA MET A 208 0.23 5.91 -4.57
C MET A 208 -1.24 6.25 -4.36
N ALA A 209 -2.09 5.89 -5.33
CA ALA A 209 -3.52 6.18 -5.29
C ALA A 209 -4.38 4.95 -5.65
N PRO A 210 -5.61 4.86 -5.10
CA PRO A 210 -6.64 3.95 -5.61
C PRO A 210 -6.87 4.18 -7.11
N VAL A 211 -7.03 3.09 -7.87
CA VAL A 211 -7.47 3.18 -9.28
C VAL A 211 -8.94 3.56 -9.38
N ALA A 212 -9.76 3.05 -8.44
CA ALA A 212 -11.15 3.48 -8.30
C ALA A 212 -11.25 4.98 -7.97
N GLY A 213 -12.31 5.64 -8.43
CA GLY A 213 -12.55 7.07 -8.15
C GLY A 213 -11.83 8.05 -9.09
N GLY A 214 -11.13 7.56 -10.13
CA GLY A 214 -10.63 8.40 -11.22
C GLY A 214 -9.38 9.23 -10.91
N VAL A 215 -8.86 9.19 -9.68
CA VAL A 215 -7.65 9.94 -9.26
C VAL A 215 -6.42 9.56 -10.10
N VAL A 216 -6.19 8.26 -10.30
CA VAL A 216 -5.07 7.76 -11.14
C VAL A 216 -5.18 8.27 -12.57
N ALA A 217 -6.37 8.17 -13.18
CA ALA A 217 -6.61 8.66 -14.54
C ALA A 217 -6.43 10.18 -14.63
N ALA A 218 -6.85 10.91 -13.61
CA ALA A 218 -6.70 12.37 -13.56
C ALA A 218 -5.23 12.78 -13.49
N PHE A 219 -4.39 12.14 -12.67
CA PHE A 219 -2.94 12.40 -12.68
C PHE A 219 -2.29 12.05 -14.02
N ALA A 220 -2.68 10.93 -14.64
CA ALA A 220 -2.18 10.54 -15.95
C ALA A 220 -2.53 11.59 -17.03
N ALA A 221 -3.74 12.17 -16.97
CA ALA A 221 -4.16 13.25 -17.87
C ALA A 221 -3.35 14.56 -17.67
N GLN A 222 -2.68 14.74 -16.53
CA GLN A 222 -1.74 15.83 -16.27
C GLN A 222 -0.28 15.46 -16.61
N GLY A 223 -0.08 14.37 -17.36
CA GLY A 223 1.25 13.89 -17.78
C GLY A 223 1.95 13.00 -16.75
N GLY A 224 1.27 12.58 -15.68
CA GLY A 224 1.82 11.65 -14.69
C GLY A 224 2.11 10.28 -15.32
N HIS A 225 3.31 9.76 -15.08
CA HIS A 225 3.74 8.46 -15.58
C HIS A 225 3.44 7.35 -14.56
N GLU A 226 2.66 6.34 -14.95
CA GLU A 226 2.44 5.17 -14.10
C GLU A 226 3.70 4.31 -13.97
N ALA A 227 4.31 4.31 -12.79
CA ALA A 227 5.53 3.56 -12.51
C ALA A 227 5.27 2.12 -12.08
N LEU A 228 4.11 1.86 -11.47
CA LEU A 228 3.77 0.55 -10.93
C LEU A 228 2.26 0.44 -10.70
N ARG A 229 1.70 -0.75 -10.96
CA ARG A 229 0.34 -1.13 -10.59
C ARG A 229 0.35 -2.32 -9.65
N LEU A 230 -0.44 -2.26 -8.59
CA LEU A 230 -0.52 -3.27 -7.55
C LEU A 230 -1.96 -3.75 -7.37
N TYR A 231 -2.10 -5.06 -7.23
CA TYR A 231 -3.29 -5.68 -6.67
C TYR A 231 -3.06 -5.99 -5.20
N ARG A 232 -3.97 -5.52 -4.35
CA ARG A 232 -4.14 -6.10 -3.01
C ARG A 232 -4.99 -7.34 -3.14
N MET A 233 -4.48 -8.46 -2.65
CA MET A 233 -5.21 -9.72 -2.64
C MET A 233 -5.42 -10.21 -1.20
N ILE A 234 -6.59 -10.77 -0.92
CA ILE A 234 -6.96 -11.31 0.39
C ILE A 234 -7.46 -12.76 0.25
N ALA A 235 -7.02 -13.62 1.17
CA ALA A 235 -7.58 -14.95 1.41
C ALA A 235 -8.16 -14.99 2.83
N ASN A 236 -9.45 -15.25 2.99
CA ASN A 236 -10.07 -15.40 4.31
C ASN A 236 -9.69 -16.76 4.91
N LEU A 237 -9.45 -16.79 6.22
CA LEU A 237 -9.07 -17.99 6.97
C LEU A 237 -10.20 -18.53 7.86
N CYS A 238 -11.30 -17.80 8.02
CA CYS A 238 -12.48 -18.29 8.73
C CYS A 238 -13.15 -19.41 7.92
N ASP A 239 -13.45 -20.52 8.61
CA ASP A 239 -13.72 -21.84 8.05
C ASP A 239 -14.98 -21.95 7.17
N ALA A 240 -14.85 -22.79 6.14
CA ALA A 240 -15.89 -23.73 5.76
C ALA A 240 -16.05 -24.78 6.89
N ALA A 241 -16.75 -24.42 7.97
CA ALA A 241 -17.09 -25.34 9.04
C ALA A 241 -18.57 -25.77 8.94
N GLY A 242 -18.77 -27.01 8.49
CA GLY A 242 -19.79 -27.91 9.05
C GLY A 242 -21.27 -27.68 8.71
N THR A 243 -21.72 -28.11 7.53
CA THR A 243 -23.07 -28.68 7.41
C THR A 243 -23.03 -30.12 7.96
N GLY A 244 -23.00 -30.25 9.28
CA GLY A 244 -23.42 -31.47 9.95
C GLY A 244 -24.93 -31.55 9.84
N ALA A 245 -25.45 -32.44 9.00
CA ALA A 245 -26.85 -32.83 9.03
C ALA A 245 -27.13 -33.58 10.33
N PRO A 246 -28.18 -33.25 11.09
CA PRO A 246 -28.61 -34.10 12.19
C PRO A 246 -29.24 -35.38 11.63
N ALA A 247 -28.86 -36.52 12.23
CA ALA A 247 -29.58 -37.79 12.11
C ALA A 247 -30.83 -37.77 12.99
#